data_AF-A0AA92C3R3-F1
#
_entry.id   AF-A0AA92C3R3-F1
#
_cell.length_a   1.000
_cell.length_b   1.000
_cell.length_c   1.000
_cell.angle_alpha   90.00
_cell.angle_beta   90.00
_cell.angle_gamma   90.00
#
_symmetry.space_group_name_H-M   'P 1'
#
loop_
_entity.id
_entity.type
_entity.pdbx_description
1 polymer ?
#
loop_
_entity_poly.entity_id
_entity_poly.type
_entity_poly.pdbx_seq_one_letter_code
_entity_poly.pdbx_strand_id
1 'polypeptide(L)'
;MRYALAIALLLPFTAWSLGFLLLYGAQATGCSLGWQDMAIGPISSLRALLILLFAATTIIIATTVFVALSAEKISSSMSGTMLSVTRYTAVAALFSTAYVFSGILWLNLC
;
A
#
# COMPACT_ATOMS: atom_id res chain seq x y z
N MET A 1 6.08 26.54 0.65
CA MET A 1 6.25 25.39 -0.26
C MET A 1 4.98 25.22 -1.10
N ARG A 2 4.99 25.64 -2.38
CA ARG A 2 3.76 25.75 -3.21
C ARG A 2 3.16 24.39 -3.62
N TYR A 3 3.96 23.31 -3.57
CA TYR A 3 3.56 21.95 -3.97
C TYR A 3 3.41 20.96 -2.81
N ALA A 4 3.60 21.40 -1.55
CA ALA A 4 3.63 20.50 -0.41
C ALA A 4 2.32 19.69 -0.23
N LEU A 5 1.17 20.31 -0.51
CA LEU A 5 -0.14 19.65 -0.43
C LEU A 5 -0.35 18.62 -1.54
N ALA A 6 0.04 18.97 -2.77
CA ALA A 6 -0.04 18.03 -3.89
C ALA A 6 0.84 16.81 -3.63
N ILE A 7 2.06 17.03 -3.09
CA ILE A 7 2.96 15.96 -2.68
C ILE A 7 2.32 15.12 -1.56
N ALA A 8 1.80 15.75 -0.50
CA ALA A 8 1.19 15.03 0.63
C ALA A 8 0.01 14.13 0.22
N LEU A 9 -0.78 14.53 -0.79
CA LEU A 9 -1.92 13.76 -1.26
C LEU A 9 -1.54 12.72 -2.34
N LEU A 10 -0.65 13.08 -3.26
CA LEU A 10 -0.29 12.21 -4.40
C LEU A 10 0.69 11.11 -4.01
N LEU A 11 1.60 11.33 -3.06
CA LEU A 11 2.61 10.33 -2.69
C LEU A 11 1.99 9.06 -2.11
N PRO A 12 1.05 9.13 -1.13
CA PRO A 12 0.40 7.94 -0.60
C PRO A 12 -0.45 7.22 -1.65
N PHE A 13 -1.14 7.98 -2.51
CA PHE A 13 -1.95 7.42 -3.59
C PHE A 13 -1.10 6.67 -4.62
N THR A 14 -0.03 7.30 -5.11
CA THR A 14 0.90 6.69 -6.09
C THR A 14 1.58 5.46 -5.52
N ALA A 15 2.02 5.50 -4.25
CA ALA A 15 2.56 4.34 -3.56
C ALA A 15 1.55 3.18 -3.49
N TRP A 16 0.29 3.48 -3.17
CA TRP A 16 -0.78 2.50 -3.14
C TRP A 16 -1.06 1.88 -4.53
N SER A 17 -1.16 2.71 -5.57
CA SER A 17 -1.39 2.23 -6.95
C SER A 17 -0.26 1.35 -7.47
N LEU A 18 1.00 1.70 -7.18
CA LEU A 18 2.16 0.88 -7.55
C LEU A 18 2.14 -0.46 -6.82
N GLY A 19 1.86 -0.45 -5.51
CA GLY A 19 1.73 -1.68 -4.72
C GLY A 19 0.61 -2.59 -5.25
N PHE A 20 -0.54 -2.00 -5.61
CA PHE A 20 -1.65 -2.72 -6.22
C PHE A 20 -1.23 -3.39 -7.54
N LEU A 21 -0.61 -2.65 -8.45
CA LEU A 21 -0.14 -3.18 -9.74
C LEU A 21 0.89 -4.30 -9.55
N LEU A 22 1.84 -4.13 -8.63
CA LEU A 22 2.85 -5.15 -8.36
C LEU A 22 2.24 -6.42 -7.78
N LEU A 23 1.33 -6.31 -6.82
CA LEU A 23 0.67 -7.45 -6.20
C LEU A 23 -0.20 -8.22 -7.20
N TYR A 24 -1.07 -7.53 -7.93
CA TYR A 24 -1.92 -8.17 -8.94
C TYR A 24 -1.12 -8.71 -10.12
N GLY A 25 -0.12 -7.95 -10.59
CA GLY A 25 0.76 -8.38 -11.68
C GLY A 25 1.57 -9.61 -11.29
N ALA A 26 2.15 -9.63 -10.08
CA ALA A 26 2.89 -10.78 -9.57
C ALA A 26 1.99 -12.00 -9.37
N GLN A 27 0.76 -11.81 -8.88
CA GLN A 27 -0.21 -12.88 -8.73
C GLN A 27 -0.56 -13.50 -10.09
N ALA A 28 -0.97 -12.70 -11.07
CA ALA A 28 -1.34 -13.19 -12.40
C ALA A 28 -0.16 -13.88 -13.11
N THR A 29 1.03 -13.26 -13.03
CA THR A 29 2.26 -13.81 -13.62
C THR A 29 2.63 -15.13 -12.96
N GLY A 30 2.62 -15.19 -11.64
CA GLY A 30 3.00 -16.39 -10.91
C GLY A 30 1.98 -17.52 -11.05
N CYS A 31 0.68 -17.22 -11.17
CA CYS A 31 -0.34 -18.22 -11.55
C CYS A 31 -0.10 -18.79 -12.95
N SER A 32 0.21 -17.93 -13.93
CA SER A 32 0.51 -18.37 -15.30
C SER A 32 1.81 -19.16 -15.41
N LEU A 33 2.78 -18.94 -14.52
CA LEU A 33 4.09 -19.61 -14.50
C LEU A 33 4.14 -20.84 -13.58
N GLY A 34 3.04 -21.19 -12.90
CA GLY A 34 3.01 -22.38 -12.03
C GLY A 34 3.67 -22.20 -10.66
N TRP A 35 3.91 -20.96 -10.20
CA TRP A 35 4.60 -20.70 -8.94
C TRP A 35 3.78 -21.10 -7.70
N GLN A 36 2.47 -21.30 -7.86
CA GLN A 36 1.60 -21.89 -6.84
C GLN A 36 1.99 -23.34 -6.51
N ASP A 37 2.55 -24.09 -7.46
CA ASP A 37 2.90 -25.51 -7.29
C ASP A 37 4.30 -25.70 -6.69
N MET A 38 5.11 -24.64 -6.68
CA MET A 38 6.44 -24.63 -6.07
C MET A 38 6.32 -24.39 -4.56
N ALA A 39 6.34 -25.46 -3.76
CA ALA A 39 6.24 -25.37 -2.31
C ALA A 39 7.54 -24.87 -1.65
N ILE A 40 7.42 -23.89 -0.76
CA ILE A 40 8.46 -23.45 0.19
C ILE A 40 7.92 -23.71 1.60
N GLY A 41 8.12 -24.93 2.10
CA GLY A 41 7.56 -25.36 3.39
C GLY A 41 6.02 -25.45 3.34
N PRO A 42 5.28 -24.82 4.28
CA PRO A 42 3.82 -24.91 4.33
C PRO A 42 3.10 -23.97 3.34
N ILE A 43 3.83 -23.10 2.63
CA ILE A 43 3.27 -22.12 1.69
C ILE A 43 3.89 -22.26 0.30
N SER A 44 3.19 -21.81 -0.75
CA SER A 44 3.76 -21.74 -2.10
C SER A 44 4.73 -20.57 -2.24
N SER A 45 5.67 -20.68 -3.19
CA SER A 45 6.59 -19.60 -3.54
C SER A 45 5.85 -18.32 -3.94
N LEU A 46 4.72 -18.46 -4.65
CA LEU A 46 3.79 -17.37 -4.97
C LEU A 46 3.29 -16.66 -3.72
N ARG A 47 2.80 -17.42 -2.73
CA ARG A 47 2.26 -16.86 -1.49
C ARG A 47 3.35 -16.15 -0.68
N ALA A 48 4.56 -16.71 -0.62
CA ALA A 48 5.69 -16.06 0.04
C ALA A 48 6.04 -14.70 -0.61
N LEU A 49 6.09 -14.64 -1.94
CA LEU A 49 6.35 -13.41 -2.69
C LEU A 49 5.27 -12.35 -2.46
N LEU A 50 3.99 -12.76 -2.51
CA LEU A 50 2.86 -11.84 -2.29
C LEU A 50 2.83 -11.30 -0.86
N ILE A 51 3.15 -12.12 0.15
CA ILE A 51 3.28 -11.66 1.54
C ILE A 51 4.39 -10.61 1.67
N LEU A 52 5.55 -10.84 1.03
CA LEU A 52 6.67 -9.91 1.05
C LEU A 52 6.29 -8.58 0.38
N LEU A 53 5.68 -8.64 -0.81
CA LEU A 53 5.20 -7.45 -1.52
C LEU A 53 4.13 -6.70 -0.74
N PHE A 54 3.21 -7.42 -0.07
CA PHE A 54 2.19 -6.82 0.76
C PHE A 54 2.78 -6.10 1.97
N ALA A 55 3.73 -6.73 2.67
CA ALA A 55 4.44 -6.12 3.79
C ALA A 55 5.22 -4.88 3.35
N ALA A 56 5.97 -4.97 2.24
CA ALA A 56 6.72 -3.85 1.68
C ALA A 56 5.80 -2.69 1.29
N THR A 57 4.70 -2.98 0.58
CA THR A 57 3.70 -1.98 0.17
C THR A 57 3.08 -1.29 1.39
N THR A 58 2.71 -2.05 2.42
CA THR A 58 2.12 -1.52 3.65
C THR A 58 3.11 -0.60 4.39
N ILE A 59 4.40 -0.98 4.46
CA ILE A 59 5.45 -0.15 5.06
C ILE A 59 5.65 1.15 4.27
N ILE A 60 5.67 1.08 2.93
CA ILE A 60 5.78 2.28 2.07
C ILE A 60 4.58 3.20 2.28
N ILE A 61 3.36 2.67 2.33
CA ILE A 61 2.17 3.50 2.58
C ILE A 61 2.22 4.10 3.99
N ALA A 62 2.57 3.33 5.01
CA ALA A 62 2.68 3.83 6.38
C ALA A 62 3.75 4.93 6.52
N THR A 63 4.90 4.77 5.87
CA THR A 63 5.97 5.78 5.88
C THR A 63 5.58 7.04 5.10
N THR A 64 4.96 6.91 3.92
CA THR A 64 4.48 8.07 3.15
C THR A 64 3.38 8.85 3.90
N VAL A 65 2.46 8.14 4.57
CA VAL A 65 1.47 8.75 5.48
C VAL A 65 2.15 9.46 6.65
N PHE A 66 3.13 8.83 7.31
CA PHE A 66 3.84 9.43 8.43
C PHE A 66 4.60 10.69 8.01
N VAL A 67 5.27 10.66 6.85
CA VAL A 67 5.97 11.81 6.27
C VAL A 67 4.99 12.92 5.91
N ALA A 68 3.84 12.60 5.30
CA ALA A 68 2.80 13.58 4.99
C ALA A 68 2.31 14.29 6.26
N LEU A 69 1.92 13.53 7.30
CA LEU A 69 1.46 14.09 8.58
C LEU A 69 2.56 14.90 9.31
N SER A 70 3.83 14.51 9.16
CA SER A 70 4.96 15.23 9.79
C SER A 70 5.28 16.53 9.06
N ALA A 71 5.22 16.54 7.73
CA ALA A 71 5.38 17.74 6.92
C ALA A 71 4.25 18.77 7.19
N GLU A 72 3.05 18.28 7.48
CA GLU A 72 1.90 19.11 7.84
C GLU A 72 2.08 19.82 9.20
N LYS A 73 2.63 19.15 10.23
CA LYS A 73 2.93 19.77 11.54
C LYS A 73 3.86 20.97 11.45
N ILE A 74 4.74 21.00 10.45
CA ILE A 74 5.73 22.07 10.25
C ILE A 74 5.11 23.25 9.48
N SER A 75 4.03 23.02 8.72
CA SER A 75 3.40 24.04 7.89
C SER A 75 2.27 24.77 8.65
N SER A 76 2.61 25.85 9.35
CA SER A 76 1.68 26.79 10.02
C SER A 76 0.64 27.47 9.11
N SER A 77 0.65 27.17 7.80
CA SER A 77 -0.20 27.80 6.77
C SER A 77 -1.38 26.91 6.32
N MET A 78 -1.62 25.79 6.99
CA MET A 78 -2.63 24.83 6.54
C MET A 78 -4.01 25.14 7.11
N SER A 79 -5.01 25.29 6.24
CA SER A 79 -6.42 25.43 6.65
C SER A 79 -6.87 24.19 7.43
N GLY A 80 -7.54 24.39 8.57
CA GLY A 80 -7.97 23.30 9.46
C GLY A 80 -8.86 22.23 8.79
N THR A 81 -9.57 22.59 7.71
CA THR A 81 -10.37 21.63 6.93
C THR A 81 -9.51 20.67 6.10
N MET A 82 -8.46 21.15 5.44
CA MET A 82 -7.53 20.29 4.70
C MET A 82 -6.82 19.30 5.63
N LEU A 83 -6.54 19.70 6.87
CA LEU A 83 -5.88 18.84 7.85
C LEU A 83 -6.73 17.65 8.26
N SER A 84 -8.04 17.87 8.42
CA SER A 84 -8.96 16.75 8.62
C SER A 84 -9.00 15.83 7.41
N VAL A 85 -9.07 16.38 6.19
CA VAL A 85 -9.15 15.57 4.97
C VAL A 85 -7.91 14.70 4.79
N THR A 86 -6.70 15.24 4.95
CA THR A 86 -5.47 14.41 4.84
C THR A 86 -5.46 13.31 5.90
N ARG A 87 -5.87 13.61 7.13
CA ARG A 87 -5.87 12.62 8.22
C ARG A 87 -6.87 11.49 7.97
N TYR A 88 -8.09 11.81 7.56
CA TYR A 88 -9.12 10.80 7.26
C TYR A 88 -8.74 9.96 6.04
N THR A 89 -8.20 10.58 4.99
CA THR A 89 -7.76 9.86 3.79
C THR A 89 -6.56 8.96 4.06
N ALA A 90 -5.60 9.39 4.87
CA ALA A 90 -4.48 8.57 5.30
C ALA A 90 -4.92 7.33 6.09
N VAL A 91 -5.85 7.49 7.03
CA VAL A 91 -6.41 6.37 7.79
C VAL A 91 -7.20 5.43 6.86
N ALA A 92 -8.05 5.99 5.99
CA ALA A 92 -8.80 5.22 5.02
C ALA A 92 -7.89 4.42 4.06
N ALA A 93 -6.73 4.96 3.67
CA ALA A 93 -5.76 4.27 2.83
C ALA A 93 -5.19 3.03 3.51
N LEU A 94 -4.85 3.10 4.80
CA LEU A 94 -4.38 1.95 5.58
C LEU A 94 -5.46 0.87 5.68
N PHE A 95 -6.70 1.26 6.01
CA PHE A 95 -7.83 0.33 6.08
C PHE A 95 -8.13 -0.32 4.73
N SER A 96 -8.15 0.47 3.65
CA SER A 96 -8.37 -0.04 2.30
C SER A 96 -7.27 -1.00 1.87
N THR A 97 -6.02 -0.73 2.22
CA THR A 97 -4.87 -1.62 1.94
C THR A 97 -5.05 -2.95 2.64
N ALA A 98 -5.35 -2.93 3.94
CA ALA A 98 -5.59 -4.14 4.72
C ALA A 98 -6.78 -4.94 4.16
N TYR A 99 -7.86 -4.26 3.80
CA TYR A 99 -9.06 -4.90 3.27
C TYR A 99 -8.84 -5.52 1.89
N VAL A 100 -8.33 -4.75 0.93
CA VAL A 100 -8.13 -5.18 -0.47
C VAL A 100 -7.15 -6.35 -0.56
N PHE A 101 -6.07 -6.33 0.21
CA PHE A 101 -5.02 -7.35 0.14
C PHE A 101 -5.17 -8.48 1.16
N SER A 102 -6.20 -8.44 2.03
CA SER A 102 -6.48 -9.53 2.98
C SER A 102 -6.63 -10.90 2.31
N GLY A 103 -7.13 -10.92 1.06
CA GLY A 103 -7.27 -12.14 0.26
C GLY A 103 -5.97 -12.92 0.06
N ILE A 104 -4.81 -12.26 0.10
CA ILE A 104 -3.49 -12.91 -0.04
C ILE A 104 -3.26 -13.96 1.06
N LEU A 105 -3.83 -13.75 2.26
CA LEU A 105 -3.60 -14.59 3.43
C LEU A 105 -4.46 -15.86 3.44
N TRP A 106 -5.66 -15.81 2.86
CA TRP A 106 -6.66 -16.86 3.05
C TRP A 106 -7.26 -17.42 1.75
N LEU A 107 -7.31 -16.64 0.67
CA LEU A 107 -7.92 -17.09 -0.57
C LEU A 107 -6.99 -18.01 -1.37
N ASN A 108 -7.62 -18.84 -2.20
CA ASN A 108 -6.92 -19.51 -3.30
C ASN A 108 -6.46 -18.44 -4.28
N LEU A 109 -5.15 -18.41 -4.53
CA LEU A 109 -4.48 -17.36 -5.31
C LEU A 109 -4.67 -17.56 -6.81
N CYS A 110 -4.84 -18.83 -7.19
CA CYS A 110 -5.30 -19.38 -8.44
C CYS A 110 -6.39 -20.41 -8.03
#